data_AF-A0A2E3W4E8-F1
#
_entry.id   AF-A0A2E3W4E8-F1
#
_cell.length_a   1.000
_cell.length_b   1.000
_cell.length_c   1.000
_cell.angle_alpha   90.00
_cell.angle_beta   90.00
_cell.angle_gamma   90.00
#
_symmetry.space_group_name_H-M   'P 1'
#
loop_
_entity.id
_entity.type
_entity.pdbx_description
1 polymer ?
#
loop_
_entity_poly.entity_id
_entity_poly.type
_entity_poly.pdbx_seq_one_letter_code
_entity_poly.pdbx_strand_id
1 'polypeptide(L)'
;MTLAISILSILVCATIAIKLSRKKDGPKELCLICEQELSDPHYQDGHAFCSTHLHVYKHGKWKLLHKGNATSEDPEHGVSIYKAKTLLSQLEMPCYIVVDYEFKDENFVTIMSLMVLEENFERAQTLSKSILN
;
A
#
# COMPACT_ATOMS: atom_id res chain seq x y z
N MET A 1 46.30 -14.51 -36.27
CA MET A 1 46.29 -14.33 -34.80
C MET A 1 45.31 -13.25 -34.30
N THR A 2 44.46 -12.66 -35.15
CA THR A 2 43.53 -11.57 -34.76
C THR A 2 42.10 -12.03 -34.46
N LEU A 3 41.69 -13.24 -34.86
CA LEU A 3 40.31 -13.72 -34.66
C LEU A 3 40.01 -14.20 -33.22
N ALA A 4 41.02 -14.62 -32.46
CA ALA A 4 40.82 -15.16 -31.12
C ALA A 4 40.52 -14.07 -30.06
N ILE A 5 40.97 -12.84 -30.32
CA ILE A 5 40.83 -11.72 -29.38
C ILE A 5 39.40 -11.17 -29.39
N SER A 6 38.74 -11.16 -30.56
CA SER A 6 37.37 -10.63 -30.70
C SER A 6 36.32 -11.50 -29.99
N ILE A 7 36.49 -12.83 -30.00
CA ILE A 7 35.56 -13.77 -29.37
C ILE A 7 35.61 -13.64 -27.84
N LEU A 8 36.82 -13.43 -27.28
CA LEU A 8 37.01 -13.26 -25.83
C LEU A 8 36.34 -11.98 -25.32
N SER A 9 36.44 -10.87 -26.07
CA SER A 9 35.80 -9.60 -25.75
C SER A 9 34.27 -9.69 -25.71
N ILE A 10 33.69 -10.42 -26.67
CA ILE A 10 32.23 -10.61 -26.75
C ILE A 10 31.72 -11.45 -25.58
N LEU A 11 32.45 -12.51 -25.19
CA LEU A 11 32.12 -13.35 -24.04
C LEU A 11 32.20 -12.59 -22.70
N VAL A 12 33.19 -11.72 -22.55
CA VAL A 12 33.31 -10.85 -21.36
C VAL A 12 32.16 -9.84 -21.30
N CYS A 13 31.79 -9.21 -22.42
CA CYS A 13 30.64 -8.31 -22.45
C CYS A 13 29.30 -9.03 -22.18
N ALA A 14 29.11 -10.24 -22.70
CA ALA A 14 27.90 -11.03 -22.47
C ALA A 14 27.77 -11.43 -20.99
N THR A 15 28.87 -11.82 -20.34
CA THR A 15 28.85 -12.21 -18.92
C THR A 15 28.62 -11.01 -17.97
N ILE A 16 29.10 -9.81 -18.32
CA ILE A 16 28.80 -8.57 -17.57
C ILE A 16 27.33 -8.16 -17.73
N ALA A 17 26.77 -8.25 -18.95
CA ALA A 17 25.36 -7.94 -19.20
C ALA A 17 24.40 -8.89 -18.46
N ILE A 18 24.73 -10.18 -18.37
CA ILE A 18 23.92 -11.17 -17.65
C ILE A 18 23.91 -10.90 -16.13
N LYS A 19 25.00 -10.39 -15.55
CA LYS A 19 25.05 -10.05 -14.11
C LYS A 19 24.21 -8.81 -13.74
N LEU A 20 23.97 -7.90 -14.67
CA LEU A 20 23.20 -6.65 -14.44
C LEU A 20 21.67 -6.83 -14.53
N SER A 21 21.20 -7.91 -15.15
CA SER A 21 19.75 -8.08 -15.40
C SER A 21 18.99 -8.85 -14.33
N ARG A 22 19.64 -9.27 -13.23
CA ARG A 22 18.94 -9.84 -12.07
C ARG A 22 18.46 -8.71 -11.14
N LYS A 23 17.57 -7.85 -11.65
CA LYS A 23 16.63 -7.17 -10.74
C LYS A 23 15.75 -8.27 -10.20
N LYS A 24 15.91 -8.54 -8.91
CA LYS A 24 15.11 -9.49 -8.16
C LYS A 24 13.67 -8.95 -8.21
N ASP A 25 12.78 -9.60 -8.97
CA ASP A 25 11.35 -9.36 -8.87
C ASP A 25 10.88 -9.93 -7.52
N GLY A 26 11.23 -9.24 -6.44
CA GLY A 26 10.67 -9.47 -5.12
C GLY A 26 9.19 -9.09 -5.10
N PRO A 27 8.44 -9.54 -4.08
CA PRO A 27 7.07 -9.07 -3.90
C PRO A 27 7.07 -7.54 -3.87
N LYS A 28 6.24 -6.94 -4.72
CA LYS A 28 6.07 -5.49 -4.75
C LYS A 28 5.20 -5.11 -3.57
N GLU A 29 5.74 -4.23 -2.74
CA GLU A 29 5.03 -3.69 -1.58
C GLU A 29 4.29 -2.42 -1.99
N LEU A 30 3.16 -2.14 -1.36
CA LEU A 30 2.39 -0.91 -1.60
C LEU A 30 2.55 0.03 -0.41
N CYS A 31 2.67 1.33 -0.70
CA CYS A 31 2.56 2.34 0.35
C CYS A 31 1.17 2.30 1.00
N LEU A 32 1.11 2.19 2.33
CA LEU A 32 -0.15 2.12 3.08
C LEU A 32 -1.10 3.30 2.82
N ILE A 33 -0.55 4.49 2.55
CA ILE A 33 -1.33 5.72 2.34
C ILE A 33 -1.69 5.90 0.84
N CYS A 34 -0.69 5.95 -0.04
CA CYS A 34 -0.92 6.27 -1.47
C CYS A 34 -1.05 5.07 -2.40
N GLU A 35 -0.88 3.83 -1.91
CA GLU A 35 -0.96 2.58 -2.69
C GLU A 35 -0.04 2.51 -3.90
N GLN A 36 0.97 3.37 -3.98
CA GLN A 36 2.01 3.27 -5.01
C GLN A 36 2.90 2.07 -4.72
N GLU A 37 3.23 1.31 -5.77
CA GLU A 37 4.23 0.24 -5.71
C GLU A 37 5.60 0.80 -5.32
N LEU A 38 6.26 0.15 -4.36
CA LEU A 38 7.54 0.56 -3.81
C LEU A 38 8.64 -0.40 -4.25
N SER A 39 9.73 0.17 -4.77
CA SER A 39 10.96 -0.57 -5.05
C SER A 39 11.90 -0.67 -3.84
N ASP A 40 11.79 0.28 -2.91
CA ASP A 40 12.56 0.36 -1.66
C ASP A 40 11.64 0.89 -0.53
N PRO A 41 10.81 0.02 0.07
CA PRO A 41 9.83 0.42 1.08
C PRO A 41 10.48 0.73 2.43
N HIS A 42 9.98 1.76 3.12
CA HIS A 42 10.27 1.97 4.54
C HIS A 42 9.18 1.33 5.39
N TYR A 43 9.58 0.57 6.42
CA TYR A 43 8.61 -0.11 7.29
C TYR A 43 8.43 0.61 8.63
N GLN A 44 7.18 0.72 9.06
CA GLN A 44 6.77 1.14 10.39
C GLN A 44 5.52 0.35 10.79
N ASP A 45 5.51 -0.21 12.00
CA ASP A 45 4.38 -0.98 12.55
C ASP A 45 3.88 -2.10 11.62
N GLY A 46 4.80 -2.74 10.89
CA GLY A 46 4.49 -3.83 9.96
C GLY A 46 3.96 -3.38 8.60
N HIS A 47 3.86 -2.07 8.34
CA HIS A 47 3.35 -1.52 7.08
C HIS A 47 4.45 -0.83 6.27
N ALA A 48 4.33 -0.89 4.94
CA ALA A 48 5.25 -0.27 4.01
C ALA A 48 4.82 1.16 3.64
N PHE A 49 5.80 2.07 3.50
CA PHE A 49 5.58 3.48 3.18
C PHE A 49 6.61 3.98 2.16
N CYS A 50 6.19 4.93 1.32
CA CYS A 50 7.15 5.79 0.63
C CYS A 50 7.75 6.81 1.61
N SER A 51 8.88 7.42 1.25
CA SER A 51 9.60 8.39 2.10
C SER A 51 8.71 9.54 2.59
N THR A 52 7.89 10.11 1.71
CA THR A 52 6.96 11.21 2.02
C THR A 52 5.92 10.77 3.05
N HIS A 53 5.26 9.64 2.80
CA HIS A 53 4.14 9.20 3.63
C HIS A 53 4.58 8.58 4.96
N LEU A 54 5.82 8.09 5.07
CA LEU A 54 6.39 7.67 6.36
C LEU A 54 6.43 8.84 7.35
N HIS A 55 6.83 10.03 6.90
CA HIS A 55 6.88 11.22 7.75
C HIS A 55 5.47 11.61 8.21
N VAL A 56 4.51 11.64 7.28
CA VAL A 56 3.09 11.91 7.60
C VAL A 56 2.56 10.90 8.61
N TYR A 57 2.85 9.61 8.43
CA TYR A 57 2.43 8.56 9.35
C TYR A 57 2.99 8.75 10.76
N LYS A 58 4.29 9.00 10.89
CA LYS A 58 4.98 9.13 12.19
C LYS A 58 4.57 10.35 13.01
N HIS A 59 4.25 11.45 12.35
CA HIS A 59 3.99 12.72 13.01
C HIS A 59 2.52 13.14 12.98
N GLY A 60 1.71 12.49 12.15
CA GLY A 60 0.27 12.69 12.07
C GLY A 60 -0.44 12.19 13.33
N LYS A 61 -1.42 12.96 13.79
CA LYS A 61 -2.39 12.48 14.78
C LYS A 61 -3.51 11.79 14.04
N TRP A 62 -3.60 10.47 14.17
CA TRP A 62 -4.58 9.68 13.42
C TRP A 62 -5.85 9.45 14.24
N LYS A 63 -7.01 9.59 13.59
CA LYS A 63 -8.32 9.36 14.17
C LYS A 63 -9.10 8.37 13.31
N LEU A 64 -9.78 7.44 13.98
CA LEU A 64 -10.65 6.47 13.32
C LEU A 64 -11.85 7.18 12.72
N LEU A 65 -11.95 7.18 11.39
CA LEU A 65 -13.10 7.74 10.68
C LEU A 65 -14.28 6.76 10.68
N HIS A 66 -14.01 5.50 10.34
CA HIS A 66 -15.02 4.47 10.23
C HIS A 66 -14.40 3.08 10.43
N LYS A 67 -15.18 2.18 11.02
CA LYS A 67 -14.81 0.78 11.23
C LYS A 67 -15.95 -0.10 10.75
N GLY A 68 -15.63 -1.10 9.94
CA GLY A 68 -16.59 -2.05 9.41
C GLY A 68 -15.99 -3.44 9.29
N ASN A 69 -16.86 -4.43 9.20
CA ASN A 69 -16.47 -5.82 9.04
C ASN A 69 -16.93 -6.30 7.67
N ALA A 70 -16.13 -7.16 7.04
CA ALA A 70 -16.47 -7.81 5.80
C ALA A 70 -16.17 -9.32 5.91
N THR A 71 -16.99 -10.13 5.27
CA THR A 71 -16.71 -11.56 5.05
C THR A 71 -16.62 -11.81 3.54
N SER A 72 -16.26 -13.04 3.16
CA SER A 72 -16.32 -13.45 1.74
C SER A 72 -17.74 -13.42 1.18
N GLU A 73 -18.76 -13.56 2.02
CA GLU A 73 -20.17 -13.58 1.63
C GLU A 73 -20.82 -12.18 1.67
N ASP A 74 -20.34 -11.31 2.58
CA ASP A 74 -20.79 -9.91 2.70
C ASP A 74 -19.58 -8.95 2.64
N PRO A 75 -19.13 -8.61 1.41
CA PRO A 75 -17.96 -7.75 1.22
C PRO A 75 -18.30 -6.24 1.18
N GLU A 76 -19.58 -5.86 1.18
CA GLU A 76 -20.03 -4.50 0.83
C GLU A 76 -19.45 -3.42 1.74
N HIS A 77 -19.33 -3.69 3.04
CA HIS A 77 -18.68 -2.77 3.97
C HIS A 77 -17.22 -2.48 3.58
N GLY A 78 -16.47 -3.52 3.18
CA GLY A 78 -15.09 -3.35 2.74
C GLY A 78 -14.99 -2.53 1.46
N VAL A 79 -15.91 -2.76 0.51
CA VAL A 79 -16.02 -1.98 -0.72
C VAL A 79 -16.31 -0.51 -0.42
N SER A 80 -17.23 -0.22 0.49
CA SER A 80 -17.59 1.15 0.89
C SER A 80 -16.43 1.88 1.59
N ILE A 81 -15.72 1.21 2.50
CA ILE A 81 -14.52 1.77 3.14
C ILE A 81 -13.45 2.11 2.09
N TYR A 82 -13.20 1.21 1.14
CA TYR A 82 -12.22 1.44 0.07
C TYR A 82 -12.63 2.58 -0.87
N LYS A 83 -13.91 2.69 -1.23
CA LYS A 83 -14.46 3.81 -2.02
C LYS A 83 -14.26 5.15 -1.29
N ALA A 84 -14.54 5.19 0.01
CA ALA A 84 -14.31 6.39 0.83
C ALA A 84 -12.83 6.75 0.87
N LYS A 85 -11.93 5.79 1.10
CA LYS A 85 -10.48 5.99 1.08
C LYS A 85 -9.99 6.53 -0.27
N THR A 86 -10.52 6.01 -1.37
CA THR A 86 -10.21 6.49 -2.74
C THR A 86 -10.63 7.94 -2.93
N LEU A 87 -11.85 8.30 -2.55
CA LEU A 87 -12.34 9.68 -2.62
C LEU A 87 -11.45 10.64 -1.80
N LEU A 88 -11.12 10.28 -0.56
CA LEU A 88 -10.29 11.12 0.30
C LEU A 88 -8.87 11.27 -0.28
N SER A 89 -8.30 10.19 -0.82
CA SER A 89 -7.00 10.22 -1.48
C SER A 89 -6.99 11.15 -2.69
N GLN A 90 -8.07 11.17 -3.50
CA GLN A 90 -8.23 12.08 -4.65
C GLN A 90 -8.31 13.56 -4.23
N LEU A 91 -8.73 13.82 -3.00
CA LEU A 91 -8.78 15.16 -2.42
C LEU A 91 -7.50 15.52 -1.65
N GLU A 92 -6.43 14.77 -1.89
CA GLU A 92 -5.11 14.92 -1.25
C GLU A 92 -5.20 14.87 0.28
N MET A 93 -6.17 14.12 0.83
CA MET A 93 -6.34 13.92 2.25
C MET A 93 -5.66 12.60 2.66
N PRO A 94 -4.55 12.64 3.41
CA PRO A 94 -3.88 11.44 3.85
C PRO A 94 -4.81 10.58 4.70
N CYS A 95 -4.98 9.34 4.26
CA CYS A 95 -5.80 8.35 4.92
C CYS A 95 -5.24 6.96 4.62
N TYR A 96 -5.55 6.00 5.49
CA TYR A 96 -5.19 4.61 5.27
C TYR A 96 -6.21 3.66 5.91
N ILE A 97 -6.19 2.41 5.47
CA ILE A 97 -7.02 1.35 6.05
C ILE A 97 -6.10 0.37 6.78
N VAL A 98 -6.39 0.13 8.06
CA VAL A 98 -5.83 -1.02 8.80
C VAL A 98 -6.78 -2.19 8.64
N VAL A 99 -6.21 -3.38 8.42
CA VAL A 99 -6.96 -4.61 8.28
C VAL A 99 -6.50 -5.60 9.34
N ASP A 100 -7.45 -6.03 10.17
CA ASP A 100 -7.28 -7.12 11.11
C ASP A 100 -8.16 -8.31 10.68
N TYR A 101 -7.83 -9.51 11.15
CA TYR A 101 -8.59 -10.72 10.86
C TYR A 101 -8.98 -11.43 12.14
N GLU A 102 -10.23 -11.85 12.24
CA GLU A 102 -10.74 -12.69 13.31
C GLU A 102 -11.39 -13.95 12.72
N PHE A 103 -11.22 -15.10 13.37
CA PHE A 103 -11.94 -16.32 13.01
C PHE A 103 -13.10 -16.50 13.98
N LYS A 104 -14.32 -16.43 13.47
CA LYS A 104 -15.55 -16.46 14.26
C LYS A 104 -16.62 -17.26 13.55
N ASP A 105 -17.30 -18.14 14.28
CA ASP A 105 -18.42 -18.95 13.76
C ASP A 105 -18.04 -19.69 12.46
N GLU A 106 -16.86 -20.31 12.44
CA GLU A 106 -16.27 -21.02 11.29
C GLU A 106 -15.95 -20.13 10.06
N ASN A 107 -16.01 -18.80 10.22
CA ASN A 107 -15.78 -17.84 9.15
C ASN A 107 -14.62 -16.88 9.47
N PHE A 108 -13.89 -16.46 8.44
CA PHE A 108 -12.95 -15.35 8.57
C PHE A 108 -13.69 -14.02 8.43
N VAL A 109 -13.58 -13.19 9.46
CA VAL A 109 -14.09 -11.82 9.49
C VAL A 109 -12.92 -10.87 9.31
N THR A 110 -12.98 -10.06 8.26
CA THR A 110 -12.02 -9.00 8.00
C THR A 110 -12.52 -7.72 8.67
N ILE A 111 -11.75 -7.17 9.59
CA ILE A 111 -12.07 -5.94 10.30
C ILE A 111 -11.26 -4.82 9.68
N MET A 112 -11.94 -3.83 9.10
CA MET A 112 -11.31 -2.74 8.37
C MET A 112 -11.54 -1.42 9.11
N SER A 113 -10.46 -0.68 9.35
CA SER A 113 -10.47 0.59 10.06
C SER A 113 -9.89 1.69 9.17
N LEU A 114 -10.73 2.61 8.70
CA LEU A 114 -10.31 3.78 7.93
C LEU A 114 -9.84 4.89 8.87
N MET A 115 -8.55 5.20 8.80
CA MET A 115 -7.88 6.22 9.60
C MET A 115 -7.65 7.47 8.76
N VAL A 116 -7.87 8.64 9.37
CA VAL A 116 -7.59 9.95 8.78
C VAL A 116 -6.81 10.81 9.77
N LEU A 117 -6.13 11.84 9.27
CA LEU A 117 -5.52 12.83 10.14
C LEU A 117 -6.59 13.61 10.92
N GLU A 118 -6.32 13.87 12.19
CA GLU A 118 -7.24 14.52 13.14
C GLU A 118 -7.73 15.87 12.62
N GLU A 119 -6.83 16.67 12.03
CA GLU A 119 -7.18 17.98 11.45
C GLU A 119 -8.16 17.90 10.28
N ASN A 120 -8.29 16.74 9.64
CA ASN A 120 -9.17 16.51 8.50
C ASN A 120 -10.46 15.76 8.88
N PHE A 121 -10.61 15.32 10.13
CA PHE A 121 -11.66 14.38 10.54
C PHE A 121 -13.08 14.83 10.19
N GLU A 122 -13.48 16.05 10.58
CA GLU A 122 -14.85 16.57 10.34
C GLU A 122 -15.15 16.71 8.84
N ARG A 123 -14.15 17.16 8.07
CA ARG A 123 -14.25 17.28 6.62
C ARG A 123 -14.36 15.90 5.97
N ALA A 124 -13.53 14.94 6.39
CA ALA A 124 -13.57 13.57 5.91
C ALA A 124 -14.94 12.95 6.16
N GLN A 125 -15.46 13.08 7.39
CA GLN A 125 -16.76 12.53 7.80
C GLN A 125 -17.90 13.07 6.94
N THR A 126 -17.88 14.38 6.65
CA THR A 126 -18.89 15.00 5.78
C THR A 126 -18.83 14.46 4.35
N LEU A 127 -17.62 14.36 3.78
CA LEU A 127 -17.42 13.93 2.39
C LEU A 127 -17.73 12.44 2.17
N SER A 128 -17.43 11.59 3.16
CA SER A 128 -17.62 10.15 3.03
C SER A 128 -18.99 9.66 3.52
N LYS A 129 -19.85 10.55 4.04
CA LYS A 129 -21.12 10.18 4.69
C LYS A 129 -22.04 9.34 3.81
N SER A 130 -22.16 9.67 2.52
CA SER A 130 -23.04 8.95 1.58
C SER A 130 -22.45 7.65 1.04
N ILE A 131 -21.17 7.38 1.33
CA ILE A 131 -20.48 6.15 0.91
C ILE A 131 -20.47 5.14 2.06
N LEU A 132 -20.33 5.64 3.29
CA LEU A 132 -20.16 4.83 4.50
C LEU A 132 -21.47 4.52 5.25
N ASN A 133 -22.61 5.11 4.84
CA ASN A 133 -23.95 4.80 5.35
C ASN A 133 -24.86 4.43 4.19
#